data_AF-A0A656Z6Y7-F1
#
_entry.id   AF-A0A656Z6Y7-F1
#
_cell.length_a   1.000
_cell.length_b   1.000
_cell.length_c   1.000
_cell.angle_alpha   90.00
_cell.angle_beta   90.00
_cell.angle_gamma   90.00
#
_symmetry.space_group_name_H-M   'P 1'
#
loop_
_entity.id
_entity.type
_entity.pdbx_description
1 polymer ?
#
loop_
_entity_poly.entity_id
_entity_poly.type
_entity_poly.pdbx_seq_one_letter_code
_entity_poly.pdbx_strand_id
1 'polypeptide(L)' 'IALLSGCTATAWSETVRIDSKPPMPTECAGWQRIDLKQRTTMVLLREDARLVTDIDAHNLKGRNLGCWE' A
#
# COMPACT_ATOMS: atom_id res chain seq x y z
N ILE A 1 -0.57 -44.92 -36.23
CA ILE A 1 -1.27 -45.00 -34.92
C ILE A 1 -0.68 -43.91 -34.05
N ALA A 2 -1.34 -42.76 -33.92
CA ALA A 2 -0.93 -41.66 -33.05
C ALA A 2 -1.91 -41.60 -31.89
N LEU A 3 -1.45 -42.00 -30.71
CA LEU A 3 -2.19 -41.90 -29.45
C LEU A 3 -2.25 -40.43 -29.06
N LEU A 4 -3.41 -39.80 -29.25
CA LEU A 4 -3.69 -38.47 -28.71
C LEU A 4 -3.78 -38.59 -27.19
N SER A 5 -2.66 -38.33 -26.53
CA SER A 5 -2.59 -38.13 -25.08
C SER A 5 -3.42 -36.91 -24.72
N GLY A 6 -4.63 -37.14 -24.22
CA GLY A 6 -5.49 -36.08 -23.71
C GLY A 6 -4.91 -35.51 -22.42
N CYS A 7 -4.37 -34.29 -22.48
CA CYS A 7 -4.06 -33.53 -21.28
C CYS A 7 -5.39 -33.18 -20.58
N THR A 8 -5.74 -33.89 -19.53
CA THR A 8 -6.83 -33.47 -18.63
C THR A 8 -6.34 -32.25 -17.87
N ALA A 9 -6.80 -31.05 -18.26
CA ALA A 9 -6.60 -29.85 -17.47
C ALA A 9 -7.40 -30.01 -16.17
N THR A 10 -6.72 -30.32 -15.07
CA THR A 10 -7.28 -30.12 -13.73
C THR A 10 -7.37 -28.61 -13.52
N ALA A 11 -8.50 -28.03 -13.93
CA ALA A 11 -8.84 -26.67 -13.60
C ALA A 11 -8.96 -26.59 -12.07
N TRP A 12 -7.94 -26.05 -11.41
CA TRP A 12 -8.04 -25.61 -10.03
C TRP A 12 -9.07 -24.48 -10.03
N SER A 13 -10.34 -24.83 -9.79
CA SER A 13 -11.37 -23.87 -9.43
C SER A 13 -11.08 -23.38 -8.01
N GLU A 14 -10.02 -22.60 -7.86
CA GLU A 14 -9.86 -21.79 -6.66
C GLU A 14 -11.01 -20.80 -6.69
N THR A 15 -11.99 -21.06 -5.82
CA THR A 15 -13.12 -20.17 -5.61
C THR A 15 -12.53 -18.91 -4.99
N VAL A 16 -12.16 -17.94 -5.82
CA VAL A 16 -11.68 -16.64 -5.35
C VAL A 16 -12.81 -16.02 -4.56
N ARG A 17 -12.74 -16.15 -3.23
CA ARG A 17 -13.62 -15.40 -2.34
C ARG A 17 -13.20 -13.94 -2.51
N ILE A 18 -14.09 -13.15 -3.12
CA ILE A 18 -13.99 -11.70 -3.21
C ILE A 18 -14.28 -11.11 -1.82
N ASP A 19 -13.54 -11.55 -0.81
CA ASP A 19 -13.57 -11.02 0.56
C ASP A 19 -12.14 -10.82 1.10
N SER A 20 -11.14 -10.90 0.22
CA SER A 20 -9.76 -10.58 0.55
C SER A 20 -9.55 -9.07 0.45
N LYS A 21 -10.05 -8.31 1.43
CA LYS A 21 -9.20 -7.21 1.91
C LYS A 21 -7.88 -7.89 2.31
N PRO A 22 -6.75 -7.59 1.65
CA PRO A 22 -5.47 -8.14 2.05
C PRO A 22 -5.32 -7.94 3.57
N PRO A 23 -4.79 -8.92 4.32
CA PRO A 23 -4.49 -8.68 5.73
C PRO A 23 -3.66 -7.41 5.79
N MET A 24 -4.17 -6.41 6.51
CA MET A 24 -3.45 -5.16 6.72
C MET A 24 -2.09 -5.53 7.31
N PRO A 25 -0.98 -5.00 6.75
CA PRO A 25 0.35 -5.39 7.19
C PRO A 25 0.45 -5.21 8.71
N THR A 26 0.80 -6.31 9.40
CA THR A 26 0.84 -6.40 10.87
C THR A 26 2.00 -5.61 11.47
N GLU A 27 2.95 -5.22 10.64
CA GLU A 27 4.06 -4.35 10.96
C GLU A 27 4.03 -3.19 9.97
N CYS A 28 4.32 -2.00 10.45
CA CYS A 28 4.37 -0.78 9.65
C CYS A 28 5.64 -0.74 8.80
N ALA A 29 5.78 -1.74 7.92
CA ALA A 29 6.94 -2.08 7.12
C ALA A 29 7.59 -0.83 6.49
N GLY A 30 8.55 -0.23 7.21
CA GLY A 30 9.25 0.99 6.80
C GLY A 30 8.41 2.27 6.84
N TRP A 31 7.17 2.25 7.34
CA TRP A 31 6.35 3.44 7.48
C TRP A 31 6.76 4.22 8.73
N GLN A 32 7.34 5.41 8.51
CA GLN A 32 7.69 6.34 9.58
C GLN A 32 6.89 7.65 9.43
N ARG A 33 6.52 8.25 10.57
CA ARG A 33 5.96 9.60 10.61
C ARG A 33 7.01 10.62 10.21
N ILE A 34 6.65 11.52 9.31
CA ILE A 34 7.53 12.59 8.83
C ILE A 34 7.18 13.87 9.59
N ASP A 35 8.05 14.28 10.51
CA ASP A 35 7.90 15.53 11.25
C ASP A 35 8.69 16.65 10.56
N LEU A 36 7.97 17.62 9.98
CA LEU A 36 8.58 18.77 9.33
C LEU A 36 8.92 19.87 10.35
N LYS A 37 10.19 20.31 10.34
CA LYS A 37 10.58 21.54 11.03
C LYS A 37 9.94 22.72 10.32
N GLN A 38 9.52 23.74 11.08
CA GLN A 38 8.89 24.96 10.52
C GLN A 38 9.67 25.59 9.36
N ARG A 39 11.01 25.66 9.47
CA ARG A 39 11.86 26.18 8.40
C ARG A 39 11.68 25.38 7.10
N THR A 40 11.65 24.06 7.19
CA THR A 40 11.46 23.17 6.04
C THR A 40 10.05 23.33 5.47
N THR A 41 9.02 23.40 6.33
CA THR A 41 7.65 23.67 5.88
C THR A 41 7.57 24.95 5.05
N MET A 42 8.20 26.04 5.51
CA MET A 42 8.20 27.32 4.78
C MET A 42 8.94 27.25 3.45
N VAL A 43 9.99 26.45 3.34
CA VAL A 43 10.69 26.22 2.06
C VAL A 43 9.80 25.44 1.11
N LEU A 44 9.20 24.33 1.57
CA LEU A 44 8.32 23.51 0.75
C LEU A 44 7.12 24.31 0.25
N LEU A 45 6.46 25.11 1.10
CA LEU A 45 5.34 25.96 0.69
C LEU A 45 5.70 26.98 -0.40
N ARG A 46 6.95 27.45 -0.44
CA ARG A 46 7.43 28.42 -1.44
C ARG A 46 7.75 27.75 -2.78
N GLU A 47 8.35 26.57 -2.75
CA GLU A 47 8.77 25.84 -3.96
C GLU A 47 7.61 25.05 -4.57
N ASP A 48 6.90 24.27 -3.76
CA ASP A 48 5.68 23.53 -4.14
C ASP A 48 4.84 23.18 -2.90
N ALA A 49 3.74 23.91 -2.71
CA ALA A 49 2.83 23.71 -1.60
C ALA A 49 2.20 22.31 -1.54
N ARG A 50 2.12 21.59 -2.68
CA ARG A 50 1.56 20.23 -2.72
C ARG A 50 2.38 19.23 -1.90
N LEU A 51 3.70 19.44 -1.81
CA LEU A 51 4.58 18.55 -1.05
C LEU A 51 4.22 18.50 0.43
N VAL A 52 3.76 19.61 1.02
CA VAL A 52 3.30 19.63 2.41
C VAL A 52 2.03 18.77 2.56
N THR A 53 1.08 18.93 1.64
CA THR A 53 -0.16 18.15 1.64
C THR A 53 0.09 16.65 1.43
N ASP A 54 1.02 16.29 0.55
CA ASP A 54 1.39 14.89 0.29
C ASP A 54 2.05 14.24 1.53
N ILE A 55 2.89 14.99 2.24
CA ILE A 55 3.49 14.55 3.50
C ILE A 55 2.42 14.37 4.58
N ASP A 56 1.46 15.29 4.68
CA ASP A 56 0.33 15.17 5.60
C ASP A 56 -0.55 13.96 5.26
N ALA A 57 -0.79 13.69 3.98
CA ALA A 57 -1.55 12.53 3.51
C ALA A 57 -0.82 11.21 3.79
N HIS A 58 0.51 11.16 3.57
CA HIS A 58 1.36 10.04 3.98
C HIS A 58 1.24 9.78 5.49
N ASN A 59 1.29 10.84 6.29
CA ASN A 59 1.20 10.72 7.73
C ASN A 59 -0.19 10.24 8.18
N LEU A 60 -1.25 10.77 7.56
CA LEU A 60 -2.63 10.37 7.85
C LEU A 60 -2.86 8.90 7.50
N LYS A 61 -2.32 8.44 6.37
CA LYS A 61 -2.43 7.04 5.96
C LYS A 61 -1.73 6.12 6.96
N GLY A 62 -0.51 6.45 7.39
CA GLY A 62 0.18 5.66 8.42
C GLY A 62 -0.62 5.57 9.73
N ARG A 63 -1.23 6.67 10.18
CA ARG A 63 -2.13 6.65 11.35
C ARG A 63 -3.35 5.75 11.13
N ASN A 64 -4.00 5.84 9.97
CA ASN A 64 -5.17 5.02 9.65
C ASN A 64 -4.85 3.53 9.51
N LEU A 65 -3.59 3.19 9.24
CA LEU A 65 -3.09 1.81 9.24
C LEU A 65 -2.69 1.33 10.65
N GLY A 66 -2.75 2.19 11.68
CA GLY A 66 -2.38 1.86 13.06
C GLY A 66 -0.89 1.94 13.36
N CYS A 67 -0.12 2.67 12.54
CA CYS A 67 1.34 2.70 12.67
C CYS A 67 1.90 3.59 13.77
N TRP A 68 1.11 4.55 14.22
CA TRP A 68 1.43 5.44 15.33
C TRP A 68 0.16 6.13 15.80
N GLU A 69 0.26 6.69 17.02
CA GLU A 69 -0.76 7.55 17.64
C GLU A 69 -0.44 9.04 17.46
#